data_AF-A0A379SER3-F1
#
_entry.id   AF-A0A379SER3-F1
#
_cell.length_a   1.000
_cell.length_b   1.000
_cell.length_c   1.000
_cell.angle_alpha   90.00
_cell.angle_beta   90.00
_cell.angle_gamma   90.00
#
_symmetry.space_group_name_H-M   'P 1'
#
loop_
_entity.id
_entity.type
_entity.pdbx_description
1 polymer ?
#
loop_
_entity_poly.entity_id
_entity_poly.type
_entity_poly.pdbx_seq_one_letter_code
_entity_poly.pdbx_strand_id
1 'polypeptide(L)' 'MLTCKHCKKKAEYLDHVQVNIMRSPVDDAWVVDLILACPYCGQKLNAFQAVMDFELLEAPDKNDD' A
#
# COMPACT_ATOMS: atom_id res chain seq x y z
N MET A 1 -2.87 12.35 -11.28
CA MET A 1 -1.45 12.39 -11.66
C MET A 1 -0.52 12.97 -10.58
N LEU A 2 0.40 12.16 -10.06
CA LEU A 2 1.46 12.52 -9.13
C LEU A 2 2.75 12.89 -9.89
N THR A 3 3.49 13.91 -9.46
CA THR A 3 4.81 14.22 -10.05
C THR A 3 5.93 13.59 -9.22
N CYS A 4 6.76 12.75 -9.84
CA CYS A 4 7.91 12.15 -9.16
C CYS A 4 8.92 13.23 -8.75
N LYS A 5 9.27 13.28 -7.46
CA LYS A 5 10.25 14.27 -6.96
C LYS A 5 11.65 14.08 -7.54
N HIS A 6 12.02 12.85 -7.90
CA HIS A 6 13.34 12.52 -8.45
C HIS A 6 13.41 12.81 -9.96
N CYS A 7 12.66 12.08 -10.79
CA CYS A 7 12.77 12.20 -12.25
C CYS A 7 11.82 13.22 -12.89
N LYS A 8 11.00 13.92 -12.10
CA LYS A 8 10.04 14.97 -12.51
C LYS A 8 8.95 14.54 -13.51
N LYS A 9 8.94 13.28 -13.93
CA LYS A 9 7.87 12.70 -14.75
C LYS A 9 6.58 12.62 -13.93
N LYS A 10 5.47 12.81 -14.63
CA LYS A 10 4.13 12.68 -14.07
C LYS A 10 3.66 11.24 -14.26
N ALA A 11 3.11 10.64 -13.22
CA ALA A 11 2.63 9.26 -13.20
C ALA A 11 1.17 9.22 -12.73
N GLU A 12 0.34 8.39 -13.34
CA GLU A 12 -1.04 8.18 -12.89
C GLU A 12 -1.14 7.14 -11.77
N TYR A 13 -0.16 6.24 -11.69
CA TYR A 13 -0.04 5.23 -10.65
C TYR A 13 1.42 5.09 -10.20
N LEU A 14 1.63 4.39 -9.09
CA LEU A 14 2.94 3.97 -8.61
C LEU A 14 3.00 2.45 -8.62
N ASP A 15 4.17 1.89 -8.89
CA ASP A 15 4.36 0.45 -8.86
C ASP A 15 4.36 -0.04 -7.41
N HIS A 16 3.62 -1.11 -7.15
CA HIS A 16 3.66 -1.78 -5.86
C HIS A 16 5.02 -2.48 -5.66
N VAL A 17 5.70 -2.18 -4.55
CA VAL A 17 6.94 -2.85 -4.17
C VAL A 17 6.71 -3.76 -2.98
N GLN A 18 6.04 -3.26 -1.94
CA GLN A 18 5.79 -4.01 -0.71
C GLN A 18 4.53 -3.48 -0.02
N VAL A 19 3.80 -4.39 0.61
CA VAL A 19 2.73 -4.09 1.57
C VAL A 19 2.97 -4.93 2.82
N ASN A 20 2.89 -4.30 3.99
CA ASN A 20 2.85 -4.98 5.27
C ASN A 20 1.65 -4.48 6.07
N ILE A 21 0.95 -5.41 6.73
CA ILE A 21 -0.14 -5.10 7.65
C ILE A 21 0.33 -5.48 9.04
N MET A 22 0.37 -4.51 9.94
CA MET A 22 0.88 -4.72 11.30
C MET A 22 0.05 -3.96 12.32
N ARG A 23 0.02 -4.46 13.56
CA ARG A 23 -0.51 -3.69 14.70
C ARG A 23 0.55 -2.70 15.15
N SER A 24 0.16 -1.44 15.24
CA SER A 24 0.98 -0.37 15.79
C SER A 24 1.25 -0.62 17.28
N PRO A 25 2.51 -0.56 17.73
CA PRO A 25 2.83 -0.73 19.14
C PRO A 25 2.46 0.50 20.00
N VAL A 26 2.06 1.62 19.38
CA VAL A 26 1.78 2.89 20.06
C VAL A 26 0.33 2.98 20.52
N ASP A 27 -0.60 2.56 19.66
CA ASP A 27 -2.04 2.74 19.82
C ASP A 27 -2.86 1.47 19.52
N ASP A 28 -2.18 0.34 19.28
CA ASP A 28 -2.79 -0.97 18.99
C ASP A 28 -3.68 -1.01 17.73
N ALA A 29 -3.61 0.04 16.91
CA ALA A 29 -4.33 0.18 15.66
C ALA A 29 -3.69 -0.65 14.54
N TRP A 30 -4.51 -1.12 13.59
CA TRP A 30 -4.00 -1.74 12.38
C TRP A 30 -3.45 -0.67 11.42
N VAL A 31 -2.30 -0.96 10.82
CA VAL A 31 -1.62 -0.05 9.91
C VAL A 31 -1.22 -0.80 8.66
N VAL A 32 -1.43 -0.17 7.51
CA VAL A 32 -0.87 -0.60 6.22
C VAL A 32 0.37 0.23 5.95
N ASP A 33 1.53 -0.42 5.96
CA ASP A 33 2.81 0.15 5.51
C ASP A 33 3.04 -0.26 4.05
N LEU A 34 3.05 0.74 3.17
CA LEU A 34 3.22 0.57 1.73
C LEU A 34 4.56 1.15 1.29
N ILE A 35 5.33 0.34 0.58
CA ILE A 35 6.43 0.83 -0.25
C ILE A 35 5.97 0.79 -1.70
N LEU A 36 5.98 1.96 -2.32
CA LEU A 36 5.64 2.16 -3.73
C LEU A 36 6.86 2.68 -4.49
N ALA A 37 6.88 2.52 -5.80
CA ALA A 37 7.95 3.03 -6.66
C ALA A 37 7.42 3.90 -7.80
N CYS A 38 8.20 4.92 -8.15
CA CYS A 38 8.00 5.63 -9.41
C CYS A 38 8.22 4.67 -10.59
N PRO A 39 7.24 4.52 -11.50
CA PRO A 39 7.34 3.55 -12.60
C PRO A 39 8.40 3.89 -13.63
N TYR A 40 8.95 5.12 -13.60
CA TYR A 40 9.94 5.57 -14.57
C TYR A 40 11.39 5.53 -14.10
N CYS A 41 11.62 5.63 -12.79
CA CYS A 41 12.98 5.73 -12.24
C CYS A 41 13.22 4.86 -11.01
N GLY A 42 12.21 4.12 -10.55
CA GLY A 42 12.33 3.22 -9.39
C GLY A 42 12.47 3.92 -8.04
N GLN A 43 12.35 5.25 -7.97
CA GLN A 43 12.39 5.98 -6.70
C GLN A 43 11.31 5.43 -5.76
N LYS A 44 11.74 4.87 -4.62
CA LYS A 44 10.86 4.33 -3.59
C LYS A 44 10.26 5.45 -2.74
N LEU A 45 9.01 5.25 -2.34
CA LEU A 45 8.17 6.13 -1.54
C LEU A 45 7.52 5.26 -0.45
N ASN A 46 7.49 5.74 0.79
CA ASN A 46 6.67 5.11 1.82
C ASN A 46 5.30 5.80 1.87
N ALA A 47 4.29 5.04 2.27
CA ALA A 47 3.00 5.55 2.71
C ALA A 47 2.52 4.71 3.90
N PHE A 48 2.17 5.39 4.99
CA PHE A 48 1.62 4.78 6.20
C PHE A 48 0.15 5.19 6.31
N GLN A 49 -0.76 4.23 6.24
CA GLN A 49 -2.20 4.48 6.46
C GLN A 49 -2.66 3.71 7.70
N ALA A 50 -3.15 4.45 8.69
CA ALA A 50 -3.93 3.87 9.77
C ALA A 50 -5.27 3.39 9.19
N VAL A 51 -5.65 2.16 9.51
CA VAL A 51 -6.92 1.57 9.08
C VAL A 51 -7.73 1.21 10.33
N MET A 52 -9.03 1.52 10.31
CA MET A 52 -9.91 1.17 11.42
C MET A 52 -10.29 -0.31 11.34
N ASP A 53 -10.80 -0.75 10.18
CA ASP A 53 -11.10 -2.14 9.86
C ASP A 53 -10.90 -2.39 8.36
N PHE A 54 -10.65 -3.64 7.97
CA PHE A 54 -10.60 -4.05 6.57
C PHE A 54 -11.98 -4.54 6.12
N GLU A 55 -12.45 -4.07 4.96
CA GLU A 55 -13.67 -4.61 4.35
C GLU A 55 -13.39 -5.96 3.70
N LEU A 56 -14.31 -6.91 3.89
CA LEU A 56 -14.29 -8.18 3.20
C LEU A 56 -14.77 -7.97 1.75
N LEU A 57 -13.91 -8.28 0.77
CA LEU A 57 -14.27 -8.16 -0.65
C LEU A 57 -15.08 -9.36 -1.13
N GLU A 58 -14.64 -10.60 -0.83
CA GLU A 58 -15.35 -11.85 -1.12
C GLU A 58 -14.95 -12.90 -0.06
N ALA A 59 -15.90 -13.75 0.36
CA ALA A 59 -15.56 -14.91 1.19
C ALA A 59 -14.93 -15.99 0.31
N PRO A 60 -13.86 -16.67 0.74
CA PRO A 60 -13.33 -17.80 -0.04
C PRO A 60 -14.46 -18.81 -0.23
N ASP A 61 -14.68 -19.23 -1.48
CA ASP A 61 -15.64 -20.30 -1.78
C ASP A 61 -15.36 -21.47 -0.86
N LYS A 62 -16.38 -21.90 -0.11
CA LYS A 62 -16.29 -23.15 0.61
C LYS A 62 -16.20 -24.23 -0.46
N ASN A 63 -15.02 -24.79 -0.66
CA ASN A 63 -14.94 -26.10 -1.29
C ASN A 63 -15.73 -27.04 -0.38
N ASP A 64 -16.93 -27.40 -0.82
CA ASP A 64 -17.74 -28.44 -0.18
C ASP A 64 -17.01 -29.77 -0.41
N ASP A 65 -16.27 -30.22 0.61
CA ASP A 65 -15.72 -31.59 0.72
C ASP A 65 -16.85 -32.63 0.85
#